data_AF-A0A1I8ATA0-F1
#
_entry.id   AF-A0A1I8ATA0-F1
#
_cell.length_a   1.000
_cell.length_b   1.000
_cell.length_c   1.000
_cell.angle_alpha   90.00
_cell.angle_beta   90.00
_cell.angle_gamma   90.00
#
_symmetry.space_group_name_H-M   'P 1'
#
loop_
_entity.id
_entity.type
_entity.pdbx_description
1 polymer ?
#
loop_
_entity_poly.entity_id
_entity_poly.type
_entity_poly.pdbx_seq_one_letter_code
_entity_poly.pdbx_strand_id
1 'polypeptide(L)'
;MAFFNTCDRDIWKKADRDEPEASSERGCSAMSTTLISLLFGVLLLGFTSGSQRFNYDTTWQACFASKSAQQGHPSRSECEERSMVMDLICIGPALSLKKPPPPTPSATGLVMTDPRVRCYEGACPDTHECVDGIISQCCSKEYRKLRWEVAEAQKCPDGSKAGGELKGDKFWATIGSACDDVECGEGEKCVQVNKFFAKCCGAK
;
A
#
# COMPACT_ATOMS: atom_id res chain seq x y z
N MET A 1 52.17 -25.18 -9.47
CA MET A 1 52.34 -23.88 -10.14
C MET A 1 51.38 -23.82 -11.31
N ALA A 2 50.28 -23.11 -11.16
CA ALA A 2 49.31 -22.87 -12.22
C ALA A 2 48.76 -21.46 -12.03
N PHE A 3 48.87 -20.67 -13.09
CA PHE A 3 48.42 -19.29 -13.21
C PHE A 3 46.89 -19.25 -13.26
N PHE A 4 46.26 -18.31 -12.55
CA PHE A 4 44.93 -17.84 -12.90
C PHE A 4 44.93 -16.33 -13.08
N ASN A 5 44.52 -15.97 -14.30
CA ASN A 5 44.43 -14.64 -14.86
C ASN A 5 43.36 -13.80 -14.15
N THR A 6 43.69 -12.51 -14.08
CA THR A 6 42.82 -11.37 -13.82
C THR A 6 41.75 -11.21 -14.90
N CYS A 7 40.50 -10.98 -14.49
CA CYS A 7 39.48 -10.25 -15.27
C CYS A 7 39.04 -9.12 -14.34
N ASP A 8 39.69 -7.97 -14.44
CA ASP A 8 39.36 -6.87 -15.35
C ASP A 8 37.95 -6.32 -15.09
N ARG A 9 38.00 -5.07 -14.66
CA ARG A 9 37.02 -4.28 -13.95
C ARG A 9 36.98 -3.02 -14.79
N ASP A 10 36.00 -2.89 -15.67
CA ASP A 10 35.54 -1.60 -16.17
C ASP A 10 34.38 -1.84 -17.13
N ILE A 11 33.37 -0.98 -17.01
CA ILE A 11 32.34 -0.58 -18.00
C ILE A 11 31.10 -0.23 -17.17
N TRP A 12 30.96 1.04 -16.80
CA TRP A 12 29.70 1.77 -16.97
C TRP A 12 30.07 3.22 -17.29
N LYS A 13 30.05 3.51 -18.60
CA LYS A 13 30.18 4.84 -19.19
C LYS A 13 28.97 5.68 -18.83
N LYS A 14 29.24 6.95 -18.50
CA LYS A 14 28.32 8.08 -18.51
C LYS A 14 27.47 8.09 -19.77
N ALA A 15 26.18 8.37 -19.61
CA ALA A 15 25.31 8.86 -20.67
C ALA A 15 24.65 10.16 -20.17
N ASP A 16 25.29 11.28 -20.50
CA ASP A 16 24.67 12.58 -20.61
C ASP A 16 23.74 12.55 -21.84
N ARG A 17 22.51 13.07 -21.73
CA ARG A 17 21.72 13.47 -22.90
C ARG A 17 20.62 14.50 -22.55
N ASP A 18 20.96 15.74 -22.87
CA ASP A 18 20.21 16.76 -23.61
C ASP A 18 18.77 17.11 -23.18
N GLU A 19 18.65 18.33 -22.63
CA GLU A 19 17.46 19.18 -22.67
C GLU A 19 17.04 19.51 -24.12
N PRO A 20 15.73 19.60 -24.42
CA PRO A 20 15.26 20.41 -25.53
C PRO A 20 14.60 21.72 -25.08
N GLU A 21 15.06 22.77 -25.73
CA GLU A 21 14.63 24.17 -25.67
C GLU A 21 13.18 24.42 -26.13
N ALA A 22 12.72 25.59 -25.73
CA ALA A 22 11.43 26.20 -26.00
C ALA A 22 11.13 26.52 -27.47
N SER A 23 9.84 26.45 -27.83
CA SER A 23 9.18 27.22 -28.90
C SER A 23 7.78 27.57 -28.37
N SER A 24 7.35 28.81 -28.14
CA SER A 24 7.28 30.03 -28.96
C SER A 24 6.43 29.88 -30.22
N GLU A 25 5.11 29.95 -30.07
CA GLU A 25 4.21 30.45 -31.11
C GLU A 25 3.18 31.44 -30.53
N ARG A 26 3.23 32.66 -31.08
CA ARG A 26 2.24 33.71 -30.91
C ARG A 26 1.15 33.48 -31.96
N GLY A 27 -0.11 33.43 -31.53
CA GLY A 27 -1.25 33.40 -32.43
C GLY A 27 -2.36 34.31 -31.92
N CYS A 28 -2.35 35.58 -32.35
CA CYS A 28 -3.52 36.46 -32.27
C CYS A 28 -4.48 36.09 -33.40
N SER A 29 -5.75 35.82 -33.09
CA SER A 29 -6.85 36.02 -34.03
C SER A 29 -8.09 36.47 -33.27
N ALA A 30 -8.68 37.53 -33.80
CA ALA A 30 -9.74 38.32 -33.23
C ALA A 30 -11.11 37.89 -33.77
N MET A 31 -12.13 38.12 -32.94
CA MET A 31 -13.55 38.34 -33.23
C MET A 31 -14.37 37.23 -33.91
N SER A 32 -15.34 36.70 -33.16
CA SER A 32 -16.75 36.83 -33.57
C SER A 32 -17.67 36.68 -32.36
N THR A 33 -18.19 37.80 -31.88
CA THR A 33 -19.29 37.86 -30.91
C THR A 33 -20.60 37.59 -31.65
N THR A 34 -21.22 36.45 -31.39
CA THR A 34 -22.64 36.26 -31.68
C THR A 34 -23.32 35.75 -30.42
N LEU A 35 -24.17 36.63 -29.86
CA LEU A 35 -25.09 36.35 -28.76
C LEU A 35 -26.00 35.17 -29.11
N ILE A 36 -25.96 34.12 -28.31
CA ILE A 36 -27.13 33.27 -28.01
C ILE A 36 -27.17 33.07 -26.50
N SER A 37 -27.76 34.05 -25.83
CA SER A 37 -28.36 33.85 -24.52
C SER A 37 -29.65 33.08 -24.71
N LEU A 38 -29.79 31.92 -24.06
CA LEU A 38 -30.97 31.49 -23.29
C LEU A 38 -30.91 29.97 -23.01
N LEU A 39 -31.02 29.63 -21.72
CA LEU A 39 -31.43 28.33 -21.18
C LEU A 39 -30.43 27.16 -21.22
N PHE A 40 -29.32 27.31 -20.51
CA PHE A 40 -28.72 26.16 -19.81
C PHE A 40 -28.26 26.61 -18.42
N GLY A 41 -29.25 26.81 -17.53
CA GLY A 41 -29.03 26.75 -16.08
C GLY A 41 -28.73 25.30 -15.69
N VAL A 42 -27.64 24.75 -16.22
CA VAL A 42 -27.07 23.50 -15.74
C VAL A 42 -26.43 23.87 -14.42
N LEU A 43 -27.00 23.37 -13.33
CA LEU A 43 -26.31 23.21 -12.07
C LEU A 43 -24.95 22.56 -12.38
N LEU A 44 -23.90 23.37 -12.52
CA LEU A 44 -22.54 22.94 -12.29
C LEU A 44 -22.45 22.71 -10.77
N LEU A 45 -23.04 21.61 -10.31
CA LEU A 45 -22.56 20.93 -9.12
C LEU A 45 -21.15 20.52 -9.47
N GLY A 46 -20.21 21.46 -9.29
CA GLY A 46 -18.80 21.17 -9.29
C GLY A 46 -18.64 20.08 -8.25
N PHE A 47 -18.43 18.86 -8.73
CA PHE A 47 -17.86 17.81 -7.92
C PHE A 47 -16.52 18.38 -7.48
N THR A 48 -16.49 18.96 -6.28
CA THR A 48 -15.25 19.15 -5.57
C THR A 48 -14.75 17.74 -5.37
N SER A 49 -13.84 17.28 -6.23
CA SER A 49 -13.12 16.03 -6.07
C SER A 49 -12.47 16.14 -4.70
N GLY A 50 -13.12 15.60 -3.67
CA GLY A 50 -12.61 15.65 -2.32
C GLY A 50 -11.30 14.91 -2.37
N SER A 51 -10.18 15.62 -2.19
CA SER A 51 -8.88 15.01 -2.43
C SER A 51 -8.69 13.84 -1.47
N GLN A 52 -8.79 12.60 -1.96
CA GLN A 52 -8.47 11.41 -1.18
C GLN A 52 -7.09 11.58 -0.53
N ARG A 53 -7.01 11.29 0.78
CA ARG A 53 -5.75 11.28 1.53
C ARG A 53 -5.46 9.89 2.07
N PHE A 54 -4.18 9.64 2.32
CA PHE A 54 -3.69 8.38 2.87
C PHE A 54 -3.18 8.60 4.29
N ASN A 55 -3.74 7.84 5.24
CA ASN A 55 -3.35 7.90 6.66
C ASN A 55 -2.86 6.54 7.15
N TYR A 56 -1.77 6.53 7.90
CA TYR A 56 -1.15 5.29 8.35
C TYR A 56 -1.96 4.66 9.48
N ASP A 57 -2.47 3.46 9.24
CA ASP A 57 -3.11 2.64 10.24
C ASP A 57 -2.05 1.79 10.95
N THR A 58 -1.83 2.07 12.24
CA THR A 58 -0.84 1.38 13.07
C THR A 58 -1.23 -0.06 13.40
N THR A 59 -2.51 -0.42 13.26
CA THR A 59 -3.01 -1.77 13.49
C THR A 59 -2.64 -2.67 12.32
N TRP A 60 -2.82 -2.18 11.10
CA TRP A 60 -2.53 -2.92 9.87
C TRP A 60 -1.15 -2.66 9.29
N GLN A 61 -0.43 -1.69 9.84
CA GLN A 61 0.85 -1.18 9.34
C GLN A 61 0.78 -0.92 7.84
N ALA A 62 -0.19 -0.09 7.49
CA ALA A 62 -0.56 0.15 6.13
C ALA A 62 -1.24 1.50 6.06
N CYS A 63 -1.04 2.20 4.95
CA CYS A 63 -1.70 3.46 4.73
C CYS A 63 -3.08 3.32 4.06
N PHE A 64 -4.12 3.78 4.72
CA PHE A 64 -5.50 3.64 4.26
C PHE A 64 -5.94 4.93 3.56
N ALA A 65 -6.60 4.78 2.42
CA ALA A 65 -7.30 5.84 1.73
C ALA A 65 -8.52 6.30 2.54
N SER A 66 -8.75 7.61 2.55
CA SER A 66 -9.93 8.24 3.14
C SER A 66 -10.32 9.50 2.36
N LYS A 67 -11.55 9.53 1.85
CA LYS A 67 -12.15 10.70 1.17
C LYS A 67 -12.36 11.89 2.09
N SER A 68 -12.62 11.65 3.37
CA SER A 68 -13.02 12.69 4.34
C SER A 68 -11.88 13.14 5.24
N ALA A 69 -10.67 12.60 5.05
CA ALA A 69 -9.54 12.97 5.87
C ALA A 69 -9.01 14.36 5.49
N GLN A 70 -9.06 15.29 6.45
CA GLN A 70 -8.48 16.62 6.32
C GLN A 70 -6.96 16.60 6.33
N GLN A 71 -6.38 15.55 6.91
CA GLN A 71 -4.94 15.34 7.05
C GLN A 71 -4.56 13.98 6.44
N GLY A 72 -3.27 13.84 6.13
CA GLY A 72 -2.72 12.66 5.49
C GLY A 72 -1.93 13.00 4.25
N HIS A 73 -1.34 11.97 3.66
CA HIS A 73 -0.47 12.08 2.50
C HIS A 73 -1.30 12.14 1.21
N PRO A 74 -0.80 12.84 0.18
CA PRO A 74 -1.48 12.92 -1.11
C PRO A 74 -1.43 11.60 -1.91
N SER A 75 -0.46 10.72 -1.64
CA SER A 75 -0.35 9.42 -2.29
C SER A 75 -0.13 8.29 -1.27
N ARG A 76 -0.50 7.07 -1.68
CA ARG A 76 -0.25 5.85 -0.89
C ARG A 76 1.25 5.68 -0.67
N SER A 77 2.03 5.92 -1.73
CA SER A 77 3.47 5.77 -1.72
C SER A 77 4.21 6.71 -0.78
N GLU A 78 3.81 7.98 -0.75
CA GLU A 78 4.40 8.96 0.15
C GLU A 78 4.10 8.61 1.60
N CYS A 79 2.88 8.12 1.88
CA CYS A 79 2.56 7.68 3.21
C CYS A 79 3.41 6.49 3.67
N GLU A 80 3.54 5.45 2.85
CA GLU A 80 4.34 4.28 3.19
C GLU A 80 5.81 4.65 3.42
N GLU A 81 6.35 5.61 2.67
CA GLU A 81 7.73 6.07 2.85
C GLU A 81 7.93 6.88 4.13
N ARG A 82 6.98 7.75 4.50
CA ARG A 82 7.10 8.63 5.68
C ARG A 82 6.63 7.99 6.98
N SER A 83 5.76 6.98 6.90
CA SER A 83 5.10 6.37 8.05
C SER A 83 5.77 5.08 8.50
N MET A 84 6.99 4.78 8.01
CA MET A 84 7.79 3.65 8.49
C MET A 84 8.18 3.87 9.97
N VAL A 85 7.27 3.53 10.86
CA VAL A 85 7.55 3.27 12.27
C VAL A 85 8.28 1.93 12.32
N MET A 86 9.21 1.75 13.27
CA MET A 86 9.93 0.47 13.43
C MET A 86 8.96 -0.71 13.29
N ASP A 87 9.27 -1.60 12.34
CA ASP A 87 8.40 -2.70 11.90
C ASP A 87 7.81 -3.42 13.13
N LEU A 88 6.51 -3.22 13.38
CA LEU A 88 5.82 -4.10 14.30
C LEU A 88 5.74 -5.44 13.58
N ILE A 89 6.19 -6.51 14.21
CA ILE A 89 6.39 -7.78 13.49
C ILE A 89 5.05 -8.45 13.13
N CYS A 90 3.98 -8.13 13.87
CA CYS A 90 2.62 -8.63 13.62
C CYS A 90 1.67 -7.50 13.18
N ILE A 91 0.63 -7.89 12.46
CA ILE A 91 -0.41 -7.01 11.92
C ILE A 91 -1.80 -7.50 12.30
N GLY A 92 -2.73 -6.55 12.37
CA GLY A 92 -4.15 -6.78 12.63
C GLY A 92 -4.60 -6.42 14.05
N PRO A 93 -5.92 -6.37 14.29
CA PRO A 93 -6.53 -5.84 15.51
C PRO A 93 -6.26 -6.66 16.78
N ALA A 94 -5.58 -7.80 16.68
CA ALA A 94 -5.25 -8.67 17.81
C ALA A 94 -3.83 -8.49 18.36
N LEU A 95 -3.11 -7.42 18.01
CA LEU A 95 -1.84 -7.09 18.68
C LEU A 95 -2.00 -6.96 20.21
N SER A 96 -3.22 -6.68 20.67
CA SER A 96 -3.61 -6.79 22.08
C SER A 96 -4.31 -8.12 22.34
N LEU A 97 -3.60 -9.24 22.27
CA LEU A 97 -4.04 -10.45 22.96
C LEU A 97 -4.13 -10.10 24.45
N LYS A 98 -5.32 -9.69 24.93
CA LYS A 98 -5.58 -9.39 26.36
C LYS A 98 -5.21 -10.56 27.27
N LYS A 99 -5.05 -11.74 26.70
CA LYS A 99 -4.48 -12.92 27.33
C LYS A 99 -3.61 -13.63 26.28
N PRO A 100 -2.30 -13.82 26.53
CA PRO A 100 -1.50 -14.65 25.64
C PRO A 100 -2.17 -16.03 25.54
N PRO A 101 -2.23 -16.64 24.35
CA PRO A 101 -2.72 -18.00 24.20
C PRO A 101 -1.97 -18.90 25.19
N PRO A 102 -2.63 -19.94 25.75
CA PRO A 102 -1.96 -20.86 26.65
C PRO A 102 -0.71 -21.40 25.95
N PRO A 103 0.46 -21.40 26.64
CA PRO A 103 1.69 -21.83 26.02
C PRO A 103 1.52 -23.27 25.53
N THR A 104 1.66 -23.48 24.23
CA THR A 104 1.93 -24.81 23.71
C THR A 104 3.31 -25.21 24.23
N PRO A 105 3.44 -26.37 24.90
CA PRO A 105 4.73 -26.80 25.41
C PRO A 105 5.72 -26.92 24.24
N SER A 106 6.69 -26.02 24.19
CA SER A 106 7.86 -26.19 23.33
C SER A 106 8.64 -27.41 23.80
N ALA A 107 9.36 -28.07 22.90
CA ALA A 107 10.31 -29.14 23.24
C ALA A 107 11.35 -28.69 24.27
N THR A 108 11.60 -27.38 24.39
CA THR A 108 12.51 -26.74 25.36
C THR A 108 11.80 -26.23 26.62
N GLY A 109 10.47 -26.24 26.67
CA GLY A 109 9.68 -25.66 27.76
C GLY A 109 9.69 -24.12 27.82
N LEU A 110 10.28 -23.44 26.82
CA LEU A 110 10.37 -21.99 26.78
C LEU A 110 9.12 -21.35 26.17
N VAL A 111 8.66 -20.27 26.80
CA VAL A 111 7.52 -19.46 26.34
C VAL A 111 8.06 -18.26 25.56
N MET A 112 7.44 -17.95 24.42
CA MET A 112 7.85 -16.88 23.48
C MET A 112 7.70 -15.44 24.02
N THR A 113 7.56 -15.26 25.33
CA THR A 113 7.55 -13.96 26.00
C THR A 113 8.96 -13.44 26.31
N ASP A 114 9.98 -14.29 26.24
CA ASP A 114 11.38 -13.89 26.41
C ASP A 114 11.93 -13.39 25.07
N PRO A 115 12.40 -12.13 24.98
CA PRO A 115 12.94 -11.56 23.74
C PRO A 115 14.17 -12.29 23.20
N ARG A 116 14.77 -13.19 23.98
CA ARG A 116 15.90 -14.04 23.57
C ARG A 116 15.46 -15.30 22.84
N VAL A 117 14.24 -15.76 23.06
CA VAL A 117 13.70 -16.97 22.44
C VAL A 117 13.43 -16.69 20.97
N ARG A 118 14.04 -17.50 20.11
CA ARG A 118 13.85 -17.40 18.65
C ARG A 118 12.75 -18.35 18.17
N CYS A 119 12.27 -18.15 16.96
CA CYS A 119 11.21 -19.00 16.40
C CYS A 119 11.58 -20.49 16.30
N TYR A 120 12.87 -20.84 16.24
CA TYR A 120 13.30 -22.23 16.24
C TYR A 120 13.27 -22.91 17.63
N GLU A 121 13.15 -22.12 18.71
CA GLU A 121 13.16 -22.61 20.10
C GLU A 121 11.77 -22.58 20.74
N GLY A 122 10.84 -21.80 20.17
CA GLY A 122 9.48 -21.61 20.69
C GLY A 122 8.41 -22.26 19.81
N ALA A 123 7.24 -22.52 20.40
CA ALA A 123 6.06 -22.99 19.69
C ALA A 123 4.96 -21.93 19.72
N CYS A 124 4.39 -21.62 18.56
CA CYS A 124 3.16 -20.84 18.46
C CYS A 124 1.93 -21.77 18.45
N PRO A 125 0.76 -21.26 18.88
CA PRO A 125 -0.51 -21.95 18.61
C PRO A 125 -0.71 -22.18 17.11
N ASP A 126 -1.50 -23.19 16.74
CA ASP A 126 -1.75 -23.53 15.32
C ASP A 126 -2.33 -22.37 14.50
N THR A 127 -3.08 -21.47 15.13
CA THR A 127 -3.66 -20.27 14.52
C THR A 127 -2.65 -19.16 14.25
N HIS A 128 -1.43 -19.29 14.76
CA HIS A 128 -0.36 -18.31 14.67
C HIS A 128 0.88 -18.91 13.99
N GLU A 129 1.68 -18.05 13.38
CA GLU A 129 3.01 -18.35 12.87
C GLU A 129 4.04 -17.54 13.65
N CYS A 130 5.19 -18.14 13.92
CA CYS A 130 6.28 -17.40 14.54
C CYS A 130 6.99 -16.56 13.49
N VAL A 131 7.19 -15.28 13.78
CA VAL A 131 7.89 -14.36 12.91
C VAL A 131 9.08 -13.80 13.68
N ASP A 132 10.27 -14.00 13.13
CA ASP A 132 11.53 -13.49 13.67
C ASP A 132 11.78 -12.07 13.13
N GLY A 133 11.88 -11.10 14.03
CA GLY A 133 12.40 -9.76 13.75
C GLY A 133 13.47 -9.37 14.78
N ILE A 134 13.40 -8.12 15.27
CA ILE A 134 14.21 -7.68 16.42
C ILE A 134 13.89 -8.55 17.64
N ILE A 135 12.61 -8.85 17.83
CA ILE A 135 12.10 -9.86 18.77
C ILE A 135 11.38 -10.95 17.97
N SER A 136 11.21 -12.12 18.55
CA SER A 136 10.41 -13.19 17.94
C SER A 136 9.01 -13.17 18.56
N GLN A 137 7.97 -13.24 17.73
CA GLN A 137 6.58 -13.21 18.20
C GLN A 137 5.65 -14.05 17.35
N CYS A 138 4.59 -14.55 17.98
CA CYS A 138 3.52 -15.27 17.31
C CYS A 138 2.53 -14.30 16.66
N CYS A 139 2.43 -14.33 15.33
CA CYS A 139 1.48 -13.53 14.56
C CYS A 139 0.32 -14.38 14.06
N SER A 140 -0.88 -13.79 14.02
CA SER A 140 -2.05 -14.47 13.44
C SER A 140 -1.81 -14.73 11.94
N LYS A 141 -1.92 -16.01 11.54
CA LYS A 141 -1.85 -16.42 10.13
C LYS A 141 -2.97 -15.79 9.32
N GLU A 142 -4.16 -15.68 9.91
CA GLU A 142 -5.35 -15.12 9.27
C GLU A 142 -5.13 -13.65 8.89
N TYR A 143 -4.65 -12.82 9.82
CA TYR A 143 -4.45 -11.39 9.54
C TYR A 143 -3.31 -11.14 8.56
N ARG A 144 -2.24 -11.95 8.62
CA ARG A 144 -1.17 -11.89 7.63
C ARG A 144 -1.66 -12.20 6.23
N LYS A 145 -2.48 -13.24 6.09
CA LYS A 145 -3.16 -13.58 4.84
C LYS A 145 -4.07 -12.45 4.36
N LEU A 146 -4.94 -11.92 5.22
CA LEU A 146 -5.86 -10.83 4.85
C LEU A 146 -5.13 -9.57 4.39
N ARG A 147 -3.99 -9.23 5.02
CA ARG A 147 -3.17 -8.10 4.58
C ARG A 147 -2.48 -8.37 3.25
N TRP A 148 -1.65 -9.39 3.17
CA TRP A 148 -0.71 -9.56 2.05
C TRP A 148 -1.34 -10.25 0.85
N GLU A 149 -2.20 -11.25 1.07
CA GLU A 149 -2.81 -12.02 -0.02
C GLU A 149 -4.14 -11.44 -0.49
N VAL A 150 -4.82 -10.61 0.32
CA VAL A 150 -6.13 -10.05 -0.04
C VAL A 150 -6.04 -8.55 -0.30
N ALA A 151 -5.63 -7.76 0.70
CA ALA A 151 -5.57 -6.30 0.55
C ALA A 151 -4.52 -5.88 -0.49
N GLU A 152 -3.27 -6.36 -0.39
CA GLU A 152 -2.15 -5.96 -1.27
C GLU A 152 -1.98 -6.79 -2.54
N ALA A 153 -2.84 -7.78 -2.80
CA ALA A 153 -2.73 -8.55 -4.03
C ALA A 153 -2.83 -7.66 -5.29
N GLN A 154 -2.08 -7.98 -6.34
CA GLN A 154 -2.21 -7.26 -7.62
C GLN A 154 -3.54 -7.52 -8.34
N LYS A 155 -4.30 -8.51 -7.87
CA LYS A 155 -5.60 -8.90 -8.40
C LYS A 155 -6.70 -8.75 -7.36
N CYS A 156 -7.91 -8.54 -7.85
CA CYS A 156 -9.12 -8.60 -7.07
C CYS A 156 -9.68 -10.03 -7.01
N PRO A 157 -10.62 -10.32 -6.08
CA PRO A 157 -11.20 -11.67 -5.95
C PRO A 157 -11.87 -12.21 -7.22
N ASP A 158 -12.33 -11.31 -8.09
CA ASP A 158 -12.90 -11.67 -9.38
C ASP A 158 -11.84 -11.89 -10.48
N GLY A 159 -10.56 -11.65 -10.19
CA GLY A 159 -9.43 -11.76 -11.11
C GLY A 159 -9.09 -10.47 -11.87
N SER A 160 -9.86 -9.39 -11.73
CA SER A 160 -9.51 -8.10 -12.33
C SER A 160 -8.27 -7.49 -11.68
N LYS A 161 -7.66 -6.50 -12.35
CA LYS A 161 -6.47 -5.82 -11.83
C LYS A 161 -6.86 -4.94 -10.65
N ALA A 162 -6.08 -4.99 -9.58
CA ALA A 162 -6.21 -4.07 -8.46
C ALA A 162 -5.71 -2.66 -8.84
N GLY A 163 -6.44 -1.64 -8.43
CA GLY A 163 -5.98 -0.26 -8.46
C GLY A 163 -4.91 -0.03 -7.39
N GLY A 164 -3.89 0.76 -7.72
CA GLY A 164 -2.75 1.00 -6.83
C GLY A 164 -1.57 1.65 -7.52
N GLU A 165 -0.52 1.86 -6.74
CA GLU A 165 0.73 2.48 -7.17
C GLU A 165 1.83 1.43 -7.24
N LEU A 166 2.67 1.50 -8.28
CA LEU A 166 3.86 0.65 -8.41
C LEU A 166 5.10 1.52 -8.14
N LYS A 167 5.86 1.17 -7.09
CA LYS A 167 7.11 1.85 -6.73
C LYS A 167 8.25 0.84 -6.73
N GLY A 168 9.06 0.87 -7.79
CA GLY A 168 10.10 -0.13 -8.01
C GLY A 168 9.48 -1.50 -8.32
N ASP A 169 9.85 -2.51 -7.54
CA ASP A 169 9.33 -3.88 -7.61
C ASP A 169 8.10 -4.12 -6.71
N LYS A 170 7.73 -3.12 -5.90
CA LYS A 170 6.62 -3.22 -4.95
C LYS A 170 5.35 -2.58 -5.52
N PHE A 171 4.26 -3.32 -5.44
CA PHE A 171 2.91 -2.83 -5.72
C PHE A 171 2.21 -2.53 -4.40
N TRP A 172 1.58 -1.35 -4.32
CA TRP A 172 0.76 -0.93 -3.20
C TRP A 172 -0.67 -0.70 -3.68
N ALA A 173 -1.57 -1.57 -3.27
CA ALA A 173 -2.98 -1.44 -3.60
C ALA A 173 -3.58 -0.19 -2.92
N THR A 174 -4.46 0.50 -3.64
CA THR A 174 -5.33 1.52 -3.05
C THR A 174 -6.39 0.81 -2.21
N ILE A 175 -6.22 0.88 -0.90
CA ILE A 175 -7.08 0.22 0.09
C ILE A 175 -7.63 1.22 1.09
N GLY A 176 -8.80 0.96 1.64
CA GLY A 176 -9.38 1.67 2.78
C GLY A 176 -10.16 0.72 3.68
N SER A 177 -10.78 1.26 4.74
CA SER A 177 -11.59 0.46 5.67
C SER A 177 -12.91 0.01 5.05
N ALA A 178 -13.60 0.95 4.39
CA ALA A 178 -14.85 0.71 3.69
C ALA A 178 -14.84 1.35 2.30
N CYS A 179 -15.72 0.90 1.41
CA CYS A 179 -15.81 1.50 0.07
C CYS A 179 -16.24 2.97 0.06
N ASP A 180 -16.95 3.39 1.09
CA ASP A 180 -17.32 4.80 1.26
C ASP A 180 -16.08 5.67 1.49
N ASP A 181 -15.02 5.11 2.06
CA ASP A 181 -13.76 5.81 2.35
C ASP A 181 -12.83 5.91 1.14
N VAL A 182 -13.04 5.10 0.09
CA VAL A 182 -12.09 4.95 -1.02
C VAL A 182 -12.64 5.51 -2.32
N GLU A 183 -11.88 6.40 -2.93
CA GLU A 183 -12.07 6.92 -4.28
C GLU A 183 -11.15 6.15 -5.23
N CYS A 184 -11.77 5.46 -6.19
CA CYS A 184 -11.07 4.66 -7.18
C CYS A 184 -10.82 5.44 -8.46
N GLY A 185 -9.79 5.05 -9.20
CA GLY A 185 -9.45 5.67 -10.47
C GLY A 185 -10.52 5.44 -11.55
N GLU A 186 -10.34 6.11 -12.68
CA GLU A 186 -11.22 5.91 -13.84
C GLU A 186 -11.19 4.44 -14.30
N GLY A 187 -12.38 3.86 -14.54
CA GLY A 187 -12.53 2.46 -14.94
C GLY A 187 -12.37 1.46 -13.79
N GLU A 188 -12.20 1.92 -12.56
CA GLU A 188 -12.15 1.09 -11.37
C GLU A 188 -13.42 1.27 -10.51
N LYS A 189 -13.76 0.23 -9.75
CA LYS A 189 -14.83 0.26 -8.74
C LYS A 189 -14.27 -0.22 -7.41
N CYS A 190 -14.84 0.27 -6.33
CA CYS A 190 -14.51 -0.26 -5.02
C CYS A 190 -15.18 -1.63 -4.78
N VAL A 191 -14.44 -2.56 -4.19
CA VAL A 191 -14.92 -3.86 -3.72
C VAL A 191 -14.55 -4.02 -2.25
N GLN A 192 -15.55 -4.29 -1.41
CA GLN A 192 -15.32 -4.70 -0.02
C GLN A 192 -14.82 -6.15 -0.01
N VAL A 193 -13.51 -6.35 0.14
CA VAL A 193 -12.90 -7.68 0.01
C VAL A 193 -13.02 -8.50 1.29
N ASN A 194 -13.16 -7.85 2.44
CA ASN A 194 -13.53 -8.46 3.73
C ASN A 194 -13.98 -7.37 4.72
N LYS A 195 -14.22 -7.73 5.99
CA LYS A 195 -14.70 -6.80 7.02
C LYS A 195 -13.72 -5.68 7.42
N PHE A 196 -12.46 -5.74 6.99
CA PHE A 196 -11.41 -4.79 7.34
C PHE A 196 -10.91 -3.97 6.16
N PHE A 197 -11.08 -4.48 4.94
CA PHE A 197 -10.46 -3.91 3.75
C PHE A 197 -11.47 -3.76 2.62
N ALA A 198 -11.46 -2.57 2.06
CA ALA A 198 -12.01 -2.20 0.77
C ALA A 198 -10.87 -1.91 -0.21
N LYS A 199 -11.08 -2.19 -1.49
CA LYS A 199 -10.03 -2.14 -2.50
C LYS A 199 -10.57 -1.68 -3.84
N CYS A 200 -9.79 -0.91 -4.58
CA CYS A 200 -10.12 -0.55 -5.96
C CYS A 200 -9.80 -1.69 -6.93
N CYS A 201 -10.75 -2.01 -7.80
CA CYS A 201 -10.70 -3.11 -8.74
C CYS A 201 -11.14 -2.64 -10.12
N GLY A 202 -10.37 -2.94 -11.16
CA GLY A 202 -10.72 -2.62 -12.54
C GLY A 202 -12.04 -3.26 -12.97
N ALA A 203 -12.76 -2.59 -13.85
CA ALA A 203 -13.82 -3.20 -14.64
C ALA A 203 -13.23 -4.35 -15.48
N LYS A 204 -13.99 -5.44 -15.59
CA LYS A 204 -13.63 -6.56 -16.48
C LYS A 204 -13.98 -6.26 -17.92
#